data_AF-C3ZSD4-F1
#
_entry.id   AF-C3ZSD4-F1
#
_cell.length_a   1.000
_cell.length_b   1.000
_cell.length_c   1.000
_cell.angle_alpha   90.00
_cell.angle_beta   90.00
_cell.angle_gamma   90.00
#
_symmetry.space_group_name_H-M   'P 1'
#
loop_
_entity.id
_entity.type
_entity.pdbx_description
1 polymer ?
#
loop_
_entity_poly.entity_id
_entity_poly.type
_entity_poly.pdbx_seq_one_letter_code
_entity_poly.pdbx_strand_id
1 'polypeptide(L)'
;MTELNAEIKIFLRIHNISQDTVAKQIGTSQSVVSAFLTHGRGLKPVNKRALYTWYLRQKRNVCSQQSTMKRTFDLTNDSPAHGLDHKQRRVRVKWPSAATVILERVFQMDKNPTENQREEIARVCN
;
A
#
# COMPACT_ATOMS: atom_id res chain seq x y z
N MET A 1 8.01 20.75 10.28
CA MET A 1 8.26 20.08 8.96
C MET A 1 8.37 18.55 9.04
N THR A 2 8.46 17.96 10.24
CA THR A 2 8.55 16.49 10.47
C THR A 2 7.19 15.80 10.62
N GLU A 3 6.15 16.51 11.05
CA GLU A 3 4.79 15.97 11.23
C GLU A 3 4.21 15.41 9.92
N LEU A 4 4.36 16.15 8.81
CA LEU A 4 3.92 15.68 7.50
C LEU A 4 4.66 14.42 7.05
N ASN A 5 5.96 14.31 7.35
CA ASN A 5 6.73 13.10 7.03
C ASN A 5 6.29 11.90 7.88
N ALA A 6 5.92 12.13 9.14
CA ALA A 6 5.35 11.10 10.01
C ALA A 6 3.96 10.65 9.52
N GLU A 7 3.11 11.60 9.11
CA GLU A 7 1.80 11.32 8.49
C GLU A 7 1.96 10.48 7.22
N ILE A 8 2.88 10.88 6.33
CA ILE A 8 3.18 10.13 5.10
C ILE A 8 3.69 8.72 5.45
N LYS A 9 4.56 8.57 6.44
CA LYS A 9 5.02 7.24 6.89
C LYS A 9 3.87 6.34 7.35
N ILE A 10 2.98 6.89 8.18
CA ILE A 10 1.82 6.16 8.67
C ILE A 10 0.90 5.78 7.51
N PHE A 11 0.64 6.71 6.59
CA PHE A 11 -0.15 6.48 5.38
C PHE A 11 0.44 5.35 4.52
N LEU A 12 1.74 5.39 4.24
CA LEU A 12 2.41 4.35 3.45
C LEU A 12 2.28 2.97 4.11
N ARG A 13 2.37 2.90 5.45
CA ARG A 13 2.20 1.66 6.20
C ARG A 13 0.77 1.13 6.12
N ILE A 14 -0.22 1.99 6.36
CA ILE A 14 -1.65 1.62 6.36
C ILE A 14 -2.10 1.17 4.97
N HIS A 15 -1.64 1.83 3.91
CA HIS A 15 -2.00 1.49 2.54
C HIS A 15 -1.07 0.45 1.90
N ASN A 16 -0.17 -0.13 2.67
CA ASN A 16 0.82 -1.11 2.21
C ASN A 16 1.62 -0.63 0.97
N ILE A 17 1.92 0.67 0.91
CA ILE A 17 2.67 1.30 -0.19
C ILE A 17 4.15 1.26 0.17
N SER A 18 4.95 0.65 -0.71
CA SER A 18 6.40 0.58 -0.51
C SER A 18 7.08 1.92 -0.82
N GLN A 19 8.15 2.24 -0.10
CA GLN A 19 8.97 3.42 -0.39
C GLN A 19 9.61 3.38 -1.79
N ASP A 20 9.87 2.18 -2.32
CA ASP A 20 10.34 1.99 -3.69
C ASP A 20 9.29 2.43 -4.73
N THR A 21 8.02 2.14 -4.50
CA THR A 21 6.91 2.62 -5.34
C THR A 21 6.86 4.15 -5.36
N VAL A 22 7.02 4.78 -4.19
CA VAL A 22 7.06 6.25 -4.07
C VAL A 22 8.28 6.82 -4.80
N ALA A 23 9.44 6.19 -4.61
CA ALA A 23 10.70 6.60 -5.21
C ALA A 23 10.63 6.61 -6.74
N LYS A 24 10.06 5.56 -7.34
CA LYS A 24 9.81 5.48 -8.80
C LYS A 24 8.90 6.60 -9.29
N GLN A 25 7.84 6.90 -8.55
CA GLN A 25 6.86 7.91 -8.96
C GLN A 25 7.40 9.34 -8.91
N ILE A 26 8.34 9.61 -8.01
CA ILE A 26 8.97 10.94 -7.88
C ILE A 26 10.35 11.02 -8.55
N GLY A 27 10.79 9.97 -9.22
CA GLY A 27 12.07 9.92 -9.94
C GLY A 27 13.29 10.00 -9.02
N THR A 28 13.28 9.30 -7.88
CA THR A 28 14.43 9.25 -6.95
C THR A 28 14.70 7.84 -6.45
N SER A 29 15.72 7.65 -5.59
CA SER A 29 16.04 6.35 -5.02
C SER A 29 15.29 6.09 -3.71
N GLN A 30 15.00 4.81 -3.44
CA GLN A 30 14.32 4.40 -2.20
C GLN A 30 15.10 4.82 -0.94
N SER A 31 16.43 4.77 -0.97
CA SER A 31 17.27 5.20 0.15
C SER A 31 17.11 6.69 0.47
N VAL A 32 17.00 7.54 -0.55
CA VAL A 32 16.77 8.98 -0.39
C VAL A 32 15.38 9.26 0.18
N VAL A 33 14.35 8.53 -0.28
CA VAL A 33 13.00 8.60 0.31
C VAL A 33 13.01 8.16 1.77
N SER A 34 13.69 7.05 2.08
CA SER A 34 13.79 6.53 3.46
C SER A 34 14.49 7.51 4.40
N ALA A 35 15.63 8.07 3.97
CA ALA A 35 16.38 9.06 4.73
C ALA A 35 15.56 10.32 4.98
N PHE A 36 14.79 10.78 3.98
CA PHE A 36 13.93 11.94 4.12
C PHE A 36 12.75 11.69 5.06
N LEU A 37 12.06 10.56 4.93
CA LEU A 37 10.93 10.23 5.79
C LEU A 37 11.36 9.95 7.23
N THR A 38 12.61 9.52 7.47
CA THR A 38 13.12 9.19 8.81
C THR A 38 13.82 10.35 9.50
N HIS A 39 14.66 11.08 8.78
CA HIS A 39 15.51 12.12 9.35
C HIS A 39 15.19 13.52 8.83
N GLY A 40 14.26 13.66 7.87
CA GLY A 40 13.90 14.95 7.27
C GLY A 40 14.94 15.52 6.28
N ARG A 41 15.99 14.76 5.93
CA ARG A 41 17.12 15.23 5.11
C ARG A 41 17.24 14.48 3.78
N GLY A 42 18.01 15.02 2.85
CA GLY A 42 18.44 14.33 1.61
C GLY A 42 17.53 14.51 0.38
N LEU A 43 16.27 14.93 0.54
CA LEU A 43 15.37 15.15 -0.60
C LEU A 43 15.52 16.56 -1.20
N LYS A 44 15.72 16.67 -2.51
CA LYS A 44 15.78 17.96 -3.23
C LYS A 44 14.42 18.68 -3.19
N PRO A 45 14.36 20.03 -3.26
CA PRO A 45 13.10 20.78 -3.22
C PRO A 45 12.06 20.37 -4.28
N VAL A 46 12.51 20.07 -5.51
CA VAL A 46 11.67 19.54 -6.59
C VAL A 46 11.05 18.19 -6.19
N ASN A 47 11.85 17.29 -5.62
CA ASN A 47 11.40 15.96 -5.21
C ASN A 47 10.48 16.04 -3.97
N LYS A 48 10.68 17.02 -3.08
CA LYS A 48 9.76 17.31 -1.96
C LYS A 48 8.38 17.70 -2.49
N ARG A 49 8.32 18.62 -3.47
CA ARG A 49 7.07 19.01 -4.13
C ARG A 49 6.40 17.79 -4.78
N ALA A 50 7.15 17.00 -5.56
CA ALA A 50 6.63 15.80 -6.20
C ALA A 50 6.05 14.79 -5.18
N LEU A 51 6.76 14.56 -4.06
CA LEU A 51 6.30 13.69 -2.98
C LEU A 51 4.98 14.17 -2.36
N TYR A 52 4.87 15.46 -2.04
CA TYR A 52 3.66 15.99 -1.43
C TYR A 52 2.48 16.03 -2.40
N THR A 53 2.70 16.39 -3.66
CA THR A 53 1.65 16.33 -4.70
C THR A 53 1.17 14.91 -4.91
N TRP A 54 2.10 13.95 -4.98
CA TRP A 54 1.75 12.54 -5.08
C TRP A 54 0.96 12.06 -3.86
N TYR A 55 1.40 12.42 -2.64
CA TYR A 55 0.74 12.05 -1.39
C TYR A 55 -0.72 12.55 -1.34
N LEU A 56 -0.95 13.84 -1.65
CA LEU A 56 -2.28 14.43 -1.64
C LEU A 56 -3.20 13.77 -2.68
N ARG A 57 -2.66 13.44 -3.87
CA ARG A 57 -3.41 12.71 -4.90
C ARG A 57 -3.78 11.30 -4.42
N GLN A 58 -2.85 10.59 -3.79
CA GLN A 58 -3.09 9.25 -3.29
C GLN A 58 -4.11 9.23 -2.15
N LYS A 59 -4.03 10.19 -1.23
CA LYS A 59 -4.99 10.36 -0.13
C LYS A 59 -6.42 10.59 -0.65
N ARG A 60 -6.58 11.35 -1.73
CA ARG A 60 -7.87 11.53 -2.42
C ARG A 60 -8.38 10.25 -3.09
N ASN A 61 -7.51 9.51 -3.78
CA ASN A 61 -7.90 8.27 -4.45
C ASN A 61 -8.40 7.22 -3.45
N VAL A 62 -7.71 7.03 -2.32
CA VAL A 62 -8.14 6.09 -1.28
C VAL A 62 -9.49 6.51 -0.68
N CYS A 63 -9.67 7.79 -0.38
CA CYS A 63 -10.94 8.31 0.17
C CYS A 63 -12.09 8.16 -0.86
N SER A 64 -11.81 8.39 -2.14
CA SER A 64 -12.76 8.20 -3.23
C SER A 64 -13.10 6.71 -3.47
N GLN A 65 -12.13 5.80 -3.30
CA GLN A 65 -12.34 4.34 -3.36
C GLN A 65 -13.25 3.83 -2.22
N GLN A 66 -13.20 4.42 -1.03
CA GLN A 66 -14.16 4.12 0.04
C GLN A 66 -15.60 4.57 -0.27
N SER A 67 -15.78 5.64 -1.04
CA SER A 67 -17.10 6.12 -1.47
C SER A 67 -17.66 5.33 -2.67
N THR A 68 -16.79 4.78 -3.52
CA THR A 68 -17.18 4.04 -4.74
C THR A 68 -17.40 2.54 -4.50
N MET A 69 -16.91 1.94 -3.40
CA MET A 69 -17.24 0.55 -3.05
C MET A 69 -18.72 0.33 -2.63
N LYS A 70 -19.56 1.39 -2.58
CA LYS A 70 -21.02 1.27 -2.41
C LYS A 70 -21.83 1.26 -3.70
N ARG A 71 -21.22 1.48 -4.88
CA ARG A 71 -21.94 1.35 -6.16
C ARG A 71 -20.98 0.93 -7.25
N THR A 72 -21.11 -0.30 -7.73
CA THR A 72 -21.00 -0.68 -9.15
C THR A 72 -21.20 -2.19 -9.29
N PHE A 73 -22.43 -2.64 -9.07
CA PHE A 73 -23.05 -3.54 -10.04
C PHE A 73 -23.78 -2.60 -11.00
N ASP A 74 -23.12 -2.16 -12.07
CA ASP A 74 -23.85 -1.80 -13.27
C ASP A 74 -22.95 -1.78 -14.51
N LEU A 75 -23.56 -2.26 -15.57
CA LEU A 75 -23.04 -2.58 -16.88
C LEU A 75 -22.72 -1.33 -17.71
N THR A 76 -21.95 -1.59 -18.77
CA THR A 76 -21.81 -0.81 -20.01
C THR A 76 -21.11 0.55 -19.93
N ASN A 77 -19.89 0.61 -20.47
CA ASN A 77 -19.66 1.62 -21.50
C ASN A 77 -18.65 1.11 -22.53
N ASP A 78 -19.10 1.11 -23.77
CA ASP A 78 -18.41 0.71 -24.99
C ASP A 78 -17.56 1.87 -25.51
N SER A 79 -16.24 1.68 -25.66
CA SER A 79 -15.46 2.31 -26.72
C SER A 79 -14.03 1.78 -26.81
N PRO A 80 -13.45 1.67 -28.02
CA PRO A 80 -12.36 0.75 -28.29
C PRO A 80 -10.98 1.41 -28.45
N ALA A 81 -9.97 0.60 -28.17
CA ALA A 81 -8.63 0.61 -28.76
C ALA A 81 -7.69 1.82 -28.49
N HIS A 82 -6.78 1.65 -27.53
CA HIS A 82 -5.36 1.54 -27.88
C HIS A 82 -4.60 0.76 -26.81
N GLY A 83 -4.05 -0.39 -27.21
CA GLY A 83 -3.35 -1.32 -26.35
C GLY A 83 -2.07 -0.72 -25.76
N LEU A 84 -2.03 -0.61 -24.45
CA LEU A 84 -0.82 -0.80 -23.68
C LEU A 84 -1.13 -1.89 -22.66
N ASP A 85 -0.79 -3.12 -23.03
CA ASP A 85 -0.81 -4.30 -22.17
C ASP A 85 0.28 -4.14 -21.09
N HIS A 86 0.14 -3.13 -20.24
CA HIS A 86 0.87 -3.09 -18.99
C HIS A 86 0.22 -4.15 -18.11
N LYS A 87 0.69 -5.40 -18.26
CA LYS A 87 0.47 -6.48 -17.28
C LYS A 87 0.56 -5.87 -15.90
N GLN A 88 -0.59 -5.62 -15.31
CA GLN A 88 -0.72 -4.93 -14.05
C GLN A 88 0.01 -5.80 -13.04
N ARG A 89 1.25 -5.43 -12.70
CA ARG A 89 2.10 -6.26 -11.85
C ARG A 89 1.38 -6.39 -10.52
N ARG A 90 0.83 -7.58 -10.27
CA ARG A 90 0.05 -7.87 -9.06
C ARG A 90 0.90 -7.48 -7.86
N VAL A 91 0.30 -6.70 -6.97
CA VAL A 91 0.95 -6.25 -5.74
C VAL A 91 1.29 -7.50 -4.93
N ARG A 92 2.57 -7.65 -4.58
CA ARG A 92 3.01 -8.76 -3.74
C ARG A 92 2.35 -8.62 -2.37
N VAL A 93 1.56 -9.61 -1.99
CA VAL A 93 0.93 -9.69 -0.66
C VAL A 93 2.03 -9.68 0.39
N LYS A 94 1.89 -8.79 1.38
CA LYS A 94 2.73 -8.76 2.58
C LYS A 94 1.83 -9.09 3.76
N TRP A 95 2.25 -10.04 4.58
CA TRP A 95 1.55 -10.37 5.81
C TRP A 95 1.71 -9.22 6.83
N PRO A 96 0.61 -8.69 7.37
CA PRO A 96 0.67 -7.72 8.47
C PRO A 96 1.41 -8.30 9.67
N SER A 97 2.06 -7.45 10.47
CA SER A 97 2.74 -7.90 11.71
C SER A 97 1.77 -8.55 12.70
N ALA A 98 0.52 -8.07 12.76
CA ALA A 98 -0.53 -8.69 13.58
C ALA A 98 -0.86 -10.11 13.12
N ALA A 99 -1.05 -10.32 11.82
CA ALA A 99 -1.28 -11.64 11.24
C ALA A 99 -0.08 -12.58 11.47
N THR A 100 1.15 -12.06 11.41
CA THR A 100 2.37 -12.85 11.67
C THR A 100 2.40 -13.39 13.10
N VAL A 101 2.06 -12.57 14.10
CA VAL A 101 1.99 -13.01 15.52
C VAL A 101 0.94 -14.09 15.73
N ILE A 102 -0.23 -13.97 15.07
CA ILE A 102 -1.29 -14.99 15.15
C ILE A 102 -0.81 -16.30 14.52
N LEU A 103 -0.22 -16.23 13.33
CA LEU A 103 0.31 -17.40 12.63
C LEU A 103 1.42 -18.11 13.41
N GLU A 104 2.33 -17.35 14.03
CA GLU A 104 3.39 -17.91 14.89
C GLU A 104 2.82 -18.65 16.10
N ARG A 105 1.80 -18.08 16.77
CA ARG A 105 1.11 -18.74 17.89
C ARG A 105 0.46 -20.04 17.43
N VAL A 106 -0.29 -20.00 16.34
CA VAL A 106 -1.00 -21.19 15.85
C VAL A 106 0.00 -22.27 15.44
N PHE A 107 1.09 -21.90 14.78
CA PHE A 107 2.14 -22.84 14.39
C PHE A 107 2.80 -23.56 15.57
N GLN A 108 2.91 -22.90 16.73
CA GLN A 108 3.42 -23.53 17.95
C GLN A 108 2.45 -24.56 18.54
N MET A 109 1.14 -24.35 18.37
CA MET A 109 0.10 -25.23 18.89
C MET A 109 -0.18 -26.41 17.97
N ASP A 110 -0.34 -26.13 16.67
CA ASP A 110 -0.64 -27.11 15.65
C ASP A 110 0.03 -26.71 14.33
N LYS A 111 0.97 -27.56 13.90
CA LYS A 111 1.72 -27.37 12.65
C LYS A 111 0.90 -27.77 11.42
N ASN A 112 -0.15 -28.56 11.59
CA ASN A 112 -0.93 -29.15 10.51
C ASN A 112 -2.44 -28.87 10.70
N PRO A 113 -2.86 -27.59 10.69
CA PRO A 113 -4.27 -27.25 10.86
C PRO A 113 -5.11 -27.81 9.71
N THR A 114 -6.29 -28.29 10.06
CA THR A 114 -7.36 -28.71 9.13
C THR A 114 -7.86 -27.53 8.31
N GLU A 115 -8.59 -27.80 7.21
CA GLU A 115 -9.15 -26.77 6.33
C GLU A 115 -10.00 -25.75 7.10
N ASN A 116 -10.88 -26.21 7.99
CA ASN A 116 -11.71 -25.33 8.82
C ASN A 116 -10.87 -24.43 9.75
N GLN A 117 -9.81 -24.97 10.35
CA GLN A 117 -8.92 -24.18 11.19
C GLN A 117 -8.15 -23.14 10.36
N ARG A 118 -7.73 -23.48 9.13
CA ARG A 118 -7.10 -22.51 8.21
C ARG A 118 -8.02 -21.36 7.86
N GLU A 119 -9.30 -21.64 7.62
CA GLU A 119 -10.29 -20.61 7.31
C GLU A 119 -10.55 -19.69 8.52
N GLU A 120 -10.60 -20.26 9.73
CA GLU A 120 -10.72 -19.46 10.96
C GLU A 120 -9.50 -18.57 11.19
N ILE A 121 -8.28 -19.09 10.99
CA ILE A 121 -7.04 -18.29 11.06
C ILE A 121 -7.08 -17.15 10.04
N ALA A 122 -7.58 -17.42 8.82
CA ALA A 122 -7.71 -16.41 7.79
C ALA A 122 -8.72 -15.31 8.16
N ARG A 123 -9.86 -15.67 8.79
CA ARG A 123 -10.82 -14.68 9.31
C ARG A 123 -10.21 -13.80 10.41
N VAL A 124 -9.42 -14.36 11.31
CA VAL A 124 -8.80 -13.60 12.41
C VAL A 124 -7.68 -12.68 11.90
N CYS A 125 -7.03 -13.02 10.78
CA CYS A 125 -5.92 -12.25 10.22
C CYS A 125 -6.32 -11.10 9.27
N ASN A 126 -7.55 -11.11 8.74
CA ASN A 126 -8.09 -10.11 7.81
C ASN A 126 -8.85 -8.99 8.54
#